data_AF-A0A1I3LII0-F1
#
_entry.id   AF-A0A1I3LII0-F1
#
_cell.length_a   1.000
_cell.length_b   1.000
_cell.length_c   1.000
_cell.angle_alpha   90.00
_cell.angle_beta   90.00
_cell.angle_gamma   90.00
#
_symmetry.space_group_name_H-M   'P 1'
#
loop_
_entity.id
_entity.type
_entity.pdbx_description
1 polymer ?
#
loop_
_entity_poly.entity_id
_entity_poly.type
_entity_poly.pdbx_seq_one_letter_code
_entity_poly.pdbx_strand_id
1 'polypeptide(L)'
;MSKCKFCGSSSFGSCSYSPHGKHEHITDSGHCAFCGSSSYGSCSYSPFGKHMHGSDGKKCKFCGSTSTGSCSYSPHGKHER
;
A
#
# COMPACT_ATOMS: atom_id res chain seq x y z
N MET A 1 9.27 -4.72 12.69
CA MET A 1 9.44 -3.42 11.99
C MET A 1 9.71 -3.69 10.53
N SER A 2 8.77 -3.38 9.66
CA SER A 2 9.01 -3.46 8.21
C SER A 2 10.00 -2.36 7.82
N LYS A 3 10.98 -2.68 6.98
CA LYS A 3 11.95 -1.72 6.43
C LYS A 3 11.55 -1.35 5.01
N CYS A 4 11.84 -0.12 4.61
CA CYS A 4 11.68 0.31 3.23
C CYS A 4 12.55 -0.54 2.31
N LYS A 5 11.98 -1.13 1.26
CA LYS A 5 12.70 -2.01 0.32
C LYS A 5 13.78 -1.29 -0.49
N PHE A 6 13.69 0.04 -0.60
CA PHE A 6 14.60 0.85 -1.40
C PHE A 6 15.80 1.39 -0.60
N CYS A 7 15.58 1.88 0.63
CA CYS A 7 16.63 2.51 1.43
C CYS A 7 16.91 1.82 2.77
N GLY A 8 16.14 0.80 3.15
CA GLY A 8 16.31 0.08 4.41
C GLY A 8 15.84 0.83 5.67
N SER A 9 15.36 2.06 5.55
CA SER A 9 14.83 2.84 6.69
C SER A 9 13.55 2.24 7.26
N SER A 10 13.38 2.32 8.57
CA SER A 10 12.13 1.95 9.27
C SER A 10 11.11 3.09 9.33
N SER A 11 11.45 4.28 8.84
CA SER A 11 10.55 5.43 8.82
C SER A 11 9.60 5.40 7.62
N PHE A 12 8.37 5.85 7.83
CA PHE A 12 7.41 6.14 6.76
C PHE A 12 7.56 7.59 6.30
N GLY A 13 7.13 7.92 5.08
CA GLY A 13 7.31 9.28 4.55
C GLY A 13 7.83 9.34 3.13
N SER A 14 8.65 10.35 2.90
CA SER A 14 9.34 10.60 1.64
C SER A 14 10.62 9.78 1.55
N CYS A 15 10.84 9.09 0.42
CA CYS A 15 12.03 8.28 0.18
C CYS A 15 12.63 8.62 -1.18
N SER A 16 13.81 9.24 -1.19
CA SER A 16 14.52 9.61 -2.43
C SER A 16 15.00 8.42 -3.25
N TYR A 17 15.14 7.25 -2.61
CA TYR A 17 15.54 6.00 -3.28
C TYR A 17 14.38 5.26 -3.94
N SER A 18 13.14 5.64 -3.59
CA SER A 18 11.94 5.06 -4.19
C SER A 18 11.59 5.81 -5.47
N PRO A 19 11.21 5.12 -6.56
CA PRO A 19 10.83 5.77 -7.82
C PRO A 19 9.57 6.64 -7.67
N HIS A 20 8.76 6.40 -6.63
CA HIS A 20 7.58 7.20 -6.32
C HIS A 20 7.85 8.28 -5.26
N GLY A 21 9.10 8.44 -4.80
CA GLY A 21 9.46 9.42 -3.78
C GLY A 21 8.90 9.12 -2.38
N LYS A 22 8.37 7.91 -2.15
CA LYS A 22 7.73 7.50 -0.88
C LYS A 22 8.30 6.19 -0.38
N HIS A 23 8.42 6.05 0.94
CA HIS A 23 8.88 4.81 1.56
C HIS A 23 7.92 3.67 1.24
N GLU A 24 8.44 2.58 0.66
CA GLU A 24 7.67 1.38 0.38
C GLU A 24 8.23 0.23 1.21
N HIS A 25 7.45 -0.21 2.18
CA HIS A 25 7.78 -1.26 3.12
C HIS A 25 7.15 -2.56 2.66
N ILE A 26 7.90 -3.65 2.76
CA ILE A 26 7.33 -4.98 2.57
C ILE A 26 6.59 -5.31 3.87
N THR A 27 5.26 -5.21 3.80
CA THR A 27 4.36 -5.47 4.91
C THR A 27 3.49 -6.68 4.61
N ASP A 28 2.92 -7.27 5.67
CA ASP A 28 1.84 -8.23 5.55
C ASP A 28 0.60 -7.57 4.90
N SER A 29 -0.28 -8.38 4.32
CA SER A 29 -1.52 -7.89 3.69
C SER A 29 -2.48 -7.20 4.67
N GLY A 30 -2.28 -7.39 5.97
CA GLY A 30 -2.95 -6.63 7.02
C GLY A 30 -2.47 -5.19 7.19
N HIS A 31 -1.34 -4.77 6.61
CA HIS A 31 -0.76 -3.44 6.83
C HIS A 31 -0.37 -2.74 5.51
N CYS A 32 -0.53 -1.43 5.48
CA CYS A 32 -0.16 -0.60 4.34
C CYS A 32 1.37 -0.49 4.20
N ALA A 33 1.88 -0.74 3.00
CA ALA A 33 3.29 -0.65 2.64
C ALA A 33 3.87 0.76 2.84
N PHE A 34 3.04 1.82 2.83
CA PHE A 34 3.50 3.20 2.85
C PHE A 34 3.44 3.88 4.22
N CYS A 35 2.52 3.45 5.09
CA CYS A 35 2.33 4.06 6.42
C CYS A 35 2.23 3.05 7.57
N GLY A 36 2.21 1.75 7.27
CA GLY A 36 2.07 0.69 8.28
C GLY A 36 0.68 0.59 8.90
N SER A 37 -0.29 1.43 8.53
CA SER A 37 -1.65 1.32 9.04
C SER A 37 -2.37 0.11 8.46
N SER A 38 -3.17 -0.56 9.28
CA SER A 38 -4.05 -1.67 8.85
C SER A 38 -5.40 -1.21 8.30
N SER A 39 -5.62 0.11 8.22
CA SER A 39 -6.82 0.71 7.67
C SER A 39 -6.77 0.77 6.15
N TYR A 40 -7.92 0.56 5.50
CA TYR A 40 -8.10 0.81 4.08
C TYR A 40 -8.61 2.23 3.83
N GLY A 41 -8.43 2.75 2.61
CA GLY A 41 -8.95 4.06 2.22
C GLY A 41 -7.87 5.03 1.75
N SER A 42 -7.90 6.26 2.26
CA SER A 42 -7.00 7.35 1.86
C SER A 42 -5.69 7.35 2.65
N CYS A 43 -4.55 7.46 1.97
CA CYS A 43 -3.22 7.44 2.58
C CYS A 43 -2.33 8.54 2.00
N SER A 44 -1.97 9.53 2.81
CA SER A 44 -1.09 10.65 2.41
C SER A 44 0.37 10.23 2.18
N TYR A 45 0.76 9.06 2.71
CA TYR A 45 2.09 8.48 2.52
C TYR A 45 2.20 7.68 1.23
N SER A 46 1.06 7.26 0.67
CA SER A 46 1.02 6.55 -0.60
C SER A 46 1.08 7.54 -1.76
N PRO A 47 1.85 7.25 -2.81
CA PRO A 47 1.89 8.10 -4.01
C PRO A 47 0.54 8.14 -4.74
N PHE A 48 -0.31 7.14 -4.52
CA PHE A 48 -1.66 7.08 -5.10
C PHE A 48 -2.72 7.74 -4.21
N GLY A 49 -2.33 8.30 -3.06
CA GLY A 49 -3.26 8.88 -2.10
C GLY A 49 -4.18 7.86 -1.42
N LYS A 50 -3.91 6.56 -1.58
CA LYS A 50 -4.72 5.44 -1.07
C LYS A 50 -3.84 4.39 -0.40
N HIS A 51 -4.35 3.74 0.64
CA HIS A 51 -3.64 2.65 1.31
C HIS A 51 -3.36 1.53 0.30
N MET A 52 -2.12 1.04 0.29
CA MET A 52 -1.72 -0.11 -0.52
C MET A 52 -1.15 -1.16 0.41
N HIS A 53 -1.84 -2.28 0.52
CA HIS A 53 -1.49 -3.40 1.37
C HIS A 53 -0.76 -4.46 0.55
N GLY A 54 -0.09 -5.38 1.24
CA GLY A 54 0.39 -6.61 0.61
C GLY A 54 -0.76 -7.40 -0.02
N SER A 55 -0.45 -8.15 -1.07
CA SER A 55 -1.39 -9.02 -1.77
C SER A 55 -1.33 -10.44 -1.19
N ASP A 56 -2.35 -10.85 -0.44
CA ASP A 56 -2.53 -12.28 -0.04
C ASP A 56 -3.09 -13.15 -1.19
N GLY A 57 -3.39 -12.57 -2.35
CA GLY A 57 -4.18 -13.21 -3.42
C GLY A 57 -5.67 -13.40 -3.08
N LYS A 58 -6.08 -13.13 -1.84
CA LYS A 58 -7.47 -13.26 -1.36
C LYS A 58 -8.23 -11.92 -1.37
N LYS A 59 -7.54 -10.82 -1.10
CA LYS A 59 -8.12 -9.50 -0.80
C LYS A 59 -7.54 -8.45 -1.73
N CYS A 60 -8.33 -7.44 -2.09
CA CYS A 60 -7.87 -6.29 -2.85
C CYS A 60 -6.85 -5.48 -2.03
N LYS A 61 -5.69 -5.19 -2.62
CA LYS A 61 -4.62 -4.41 -1.99
C LYS A 61 -5.00 -2.97 -1.62
N PHE A 62 -6.07 -2.42 -2.20
CA PHE A 62 -6.50 -1.02 -1.95
C PHE A 62 -7.68 -0.89 -0.99
N CYS A 63 -8.55 -1.89 -0.90
CA CYS A 63 -9.80 -1.80 -0.13
C CYS A 63 -10.09 -3.02 0.73
N GLY A 64 -9.25 -4.04 0.73
CA GLY A 64 -9.41 -5.25 1.54
C GLY A 64 -10.55 -6.17 1.11
N SER A 65 -11.31 -5.80 0.08
CA SER A 65 -12.45 -6.58 -0.39
C SER A 65 -11.99 -7.88 -1.03
N THR A 66 -12.66 -8.98 -0.70
CA THR A 66 -12.52 -10.29 -1.36
C THR A 66 -13.41 -10.42 -2.60
N SER A 67 -14.06 -9.33 -3.01
CA SER A 67 -14.90 -9.27 -4.21
C SER A 67 -14.07 -9.14 -5.48
N THR A 68 -14.60 -9.63 -6.59
CA THR A 68 -14.07 -9.43 -7.95
C THR A 68 -14.84 -8.31 -8.64
N GLY A 69 -14.19 -7.58 -9.56
CA GLY A 69 -14.81 -6.49 -10.31
C GLY A 69 -14.22 -5.11 -10.01
N SER A 70 -15.08 -4.11 -9.94
CA SER A 70 -14.72 -2.68 -9.86
C SER A 70 -14.27 -2.27 -8.47
N CYS A 71 -13.23 -1.44 -8.37
CA CYS A 71 -12.73 -0.91 -7.09
C CYS A 71 -12.48 0.59 -7.18
N SER A 72 -13.32 1.39 -6.50
CA SER A 72 -13.17 2.85 -6.42
C SER A 72 -11.92 3.31 -5.66
N TYR A 73 -11.29 2.40 -4.90
CA TYR A 73 -10.05 2.67 -4.18
C TYR A 73 -8.80 2.34 -5.00
N SER A 74 -8.93 1.52 -6.06
CA SER A 74 -7.82 1.29 -6.98
C SER A 74 -7.78 2.44 -8.00
N PRO A 75 -6.59 3.00 -8.29
CA PRO A 75 -6.43 3.97 -9.36
C PRO A 75 -6.80 3.39 -10.75
N HIS A 76 -6.77 2.07 -10.90
CA HIS A 76 -7.16 1.38 -12.14
C HIS A 76 -8.64 0.99 -12.15
N GLY A 77 -9.41 1.38 -11.14
CA GLY A 77 -10.85 1.13 -11.05
C GLY A 77 -11.23 -0.33 -10.86
N LYS A 78 -10.27 -1.21 -10.52
CA LYS A 78 -10.49 -2.67 -10.42
C LYS A 78 -9.85 -3.26 -9.16
N HIS A 79 -10.42 -4.32 -8.63
CA HIS A 79 -9.81 -5.03 -7.51
C HIS A 79 -8.49 -5.67 -7.95
N GLU A 80 -7.41 -5.30 -7.28
CA GLU A 80 -6.08 -5.84 -7.54
C GLU A 80 -5.68 -6.71 -6.35
N ARG A 81 -5.56 -8.02 -6.60
CA ARG A 81 -5.25 -9.05 -5.61
C ARG A 81 -3.84 -9.55 -5.77
#